data_AF-A0A3D3US52-F1
#
_entry.id   AF-A0A3D3US52-F1
#
_cell.length_a   1.000
_cell.length_b   1.000
_cell.length_c   1.000
_cell.angle_alpha   90.00
_cell.angle_beta   90.00
_cell.angle_gamma   90.00
#
_symmetry.space_group_name_H-M   'P 1'
#
loop_
_entity.id
_entity.type
_entity.pdbx_description
1 polymer ?
#
loop_
_entity_poly.entity_id
_entity_poly.type
_entity_poly.pdbx_seq_one_letter_code
_entity_poly.pdbx_strand_id
1 'polypeptide(L)'
;MNYELRTKKAFTLIELLVAVGILAIVLSFASIIFRVSIDAHRTAIANVEIMQKLRAITNQLNTDFKGLRKDGEIFVTWAASPVSASYEDNDLDGFERFDRIMFFADGDFYSYRVNPMVRGNVARVTYILARRNGIVAQRQARADRMLVRTQHILTADPALAAFLDPNNVSDQQLYQWNNYYEYEKMTLDEWKMTPWTQKADMLSVICDVKVDQSNINEQARGADVDPANPNSIHMLLCEGVGEFKIQGWNDAQQRWIPEVDPDGDGTLLDTDFIPDQDVMGLHSEEIPGVLYPYPPNGGVLINNIDYPRDQVDEAHFDVIPGLGRALKFTFTLFDSKGIIKEGRTFSHIVYLGN
;
A
#
# COMPACT_ATOMS: atom_id res chain seq x y z
N MET A 1 -60.07 66.63 -22.62
CA MET A 1 -59.39 65.57 -21.86
C MET A 1 -59.35 64.34 -22.76
N ASN A 2 -58.24 64.12 -23.49
CA ASN A 2 -58.09 62.97 -24.38
C ASN A 2 -57.81 61.73 -23.52
N TYR A 3 -58.79 60.84 -23.40
CA TYR A 3 -58.56 59.52 -22.86
C TYR A 3 -58.04 58.64 -24.00
N GLU A 4 -56.73 58.49 -24.11
CA GLU A 4 -56.16 57.37 -24.86
C GLU A 4 -56.62 56.06 -24.20
N LEU A 5 -57.50 55.34 -24.89
CA LEU A 5 -57.83 53.96 -24.54
C LEU A 5 -56.54 53.14 -24.68
N ARG A 6 -55.89 52.85 -23.53
CA ARG A 6 -54.82 51.84 -23.45
C ARG A 6 -55.39 50.51 -23.94
N THR A 7 -55.12 50.18 -25.20
CA THR A 7 -55.30 48.84 -25.74
C THR A 7 -54.36 47.91 -24.99
N LYS A 8 -54.90 47.18 -24.01
CA LYS A 8 -54.17 46.09 -23.37
C LYS A 8 -53.95 45.01 -24.43
N LYS A 9 -52.75 44.98 -25.01
CA LYS A 9 -52.33 43.92 -25.93
C LYS A 9 -52.40 42.59 -25.17
N ALA A 10 -53.35 41.74 -25.53
CA ALA A 10 -53.47 40.38 -25.00
C ALA A 10 -52.70 39.42 -25.91
N PHE A 11 -52.08 38.40 -25.32
CA PHE A 11 -51.40 37.34 -26.06
C PHE A 11 -52.42 36.42 -26.74
N THR A 12 -52.10 35.98 -27.94
CA THR A 12 -52.85 34.94 -28.66
C THR A 12 -52.51 33.56 -28.10
N LEU A 13 -53.44 32.61 -28.22
CA LEU A 13 -53.23 31.21 -27.80
C LEU A 13 -52.00 30.58 -28.45
N ILE A 14 -51.68 30.96 -29.70
CA ILE A 14 -50.52 30.42 -30.42
C ILE A 14 -49.20 30.98 -29.87
N GLU A 15 -49.15 32.26 -29.49
CA GLU A 15 -47.98 32.86 -28.83
C GLU A 15 -47.72 32.21 -27.47
N LEU A 16 -48.78 31.90 -26.71
CA LEU A 16 -48.65 31.20 -25.43
C LEU A 16 -48.07 29.78 -25.64
N LEU A 17 -48.57 29.04 -26.62
CA LEU A 17 -48.10 27.68 -26.92
C LEU A 17 -46.63 27.68 -27.36
N VAL A 18 -46.24 28.64 -28.21
CA VAL A 18 -44.85 28.83 -28.63
C VAL A 18 -43.97 29.20 -27.44
N ALA A 19 -44.41 30.10 -26.56
CA ALA A 19 -43.65 30.50 -25.38
C ALA A 19 -43.41 29.32 -24.42
N VAL A 20 -44.44 28.50 -24.17
CA VAL A 20 -44.31 27.28 -23.35
C VAL A 20 -43.39 26.27 -24.01
N GLY A 21 -43.47 26.10 -25.34
CA GLY A 21 -42.58 25.22 -26.09
C GLY A 21 -41.11 25.64 -25.97
N ILE A 22 -40.82 26.94 -26.15
CA ILE A 22 -39.46 27.49 -25.99
C ILE A 22 -38.99 27.34 -24.54
N LEU A 23 -39.85 27.61 -23.56
CA LEU A 23 -39.52 27.43 -22.14
C LEU A 23 -39.13 25.99 -21.84
N ALA A 24 -39.89 25.01 -22.33
CA ALA A 24 -39.59 23.58 -22.13
C ALA A 24 -38.23 23.19 -22.75
N ILE A 25 -37.91 23.70 -23.94
CA ILE A 25 -36.62 23.47 -24.60
C ILE A 25 -35.48 24.08 -23.79
N VAL A 26 -35.62 25.33 -23.34
CA VAL A 26 -34.60 26.03 -22.54
C VAL A 26 -34.37 25.33 -21.21
N LEU A 27 -35.43 24.91 -20.51
CA LEU A 27 -35.32 24.15 -19.26
C LEU A 27 -34.64 22.79 -19.46
N SER A 28 -34.89 22.13 -20.59
CA SER A 28 -34.25 20.86 -20.94
C SER A 28 -32.74 21.05 -21.15
N PHE A 29 -32.33 22.06 -21.92
CA PHE A 29 -30.92 22.38 -22.11
C PHE A 29 -30.23 22.82 -20.81
N ALA A 30 -30.88 23.67 -20.02
CA ALA A 30 -30.36 24.10 -18.73
C ALA A 30 -30.13 22.91 -17.79
N SER A 31 -31.07 21.96 -17.74
CA SER A 31 -30.95 20.75 -16.92
C SER A 31 -29.74 19.89 -17.30
N ILE A 32 -29.46 19.75 -18.60
CA ILE A 32 -28.27 19.04 -19.09
C ILE A 32 -26.99 19.77 -18.66
N ILE A 33 -26.94 21.10 -18.84
CA ILE A 33 -25.77 21.92 -18.46
C ILE A 33 -25.52 21.82 -16.95
N PHE A 34 -26.57 21.93 -16.14
CA PHE A 34 -26.45 21.81 -14.69
C PHE A 34 -25.97 20.40 -14.27
N ARG A 35 -26.49 19.35 -14.90
CA ARG A 35 -26.03 17.98 -14.64
C ARG A 35 -24.54 17.83 -14.94
N VAL A 36 -24.10 18.25 -16.13
CA VAL A 36 -22.68 18.20 -16.53
C VAL A 36 -21.81 19.02 -15.58
N SER A 37 -22.27 20.20 -15.17
CA SER A 37 -21.56 21.06 -14.21
C SER A 37 -21.43 20.41 -12.82
N ILE A 38 -22.48 19.77 -12.32
CA ILE A 38 -22.47 19.04 -11.05
C ILE A 38 -21.54 17.83 -11.13
N ASP A 39 -21.59 17.05 -12.22
CA ASP A 39 -20.75 15.87 -12.40
C ASP A 39 -19.27 16.25 -12.51
N ALA A 40 -18.97 17.36 -13.22
CA ALA A 40 -17.62 17.92 -13.28
C ALA A 40 -17.13 18.39 -11.90
N HIS A 41 -17.98 19.08 -11.14
CA HIS A 41 -17.65 19.54 -9.79
C HIS A 41 -17.41 18.36 -8.83
N ARG A 42 -18.23 17.31 -8.89
CA ARG A 42 -18.06 16.07 -8.11
C ARG A 42 -16.76 15.37 -8.46
N THR A 43 -16.46 15.22 -9.75
CA THR A 43 -15.20 14.63 -10.23
C THR A 43 -14.00 15.44 -9.76
N ALA A 44 -14.09 16.77 -9.77
CA ALA A 44 -13.03 17.64 -9.28
C ALA A 44 -12.78 17.44 -7.77
N ILE A 45 -13.84 17.34 -6.96
CA ILE A 45 -13.70 17.06 -5.52
C ILE A 45 -13.04 15.69 -5.28
N ALA A 46 -13.46 14.66 -6.01
CA ALA A 46 -12.87 13.33 -5.92
C ALA A 46 -11.37 13.33 -6.28
N ASN A 47 -11.00 14.06 -7.34
CA ASN A 47 -9.58 14.25 -7.71
C ASN A 47 -8.80 14.95 -6.59
N VAL A 48 -9.36 15.99 -5.97
CA VAL A 48 -8.68 16.68 -4.86
C VAL A 48 -8.44 15.74 -3.69
N GLU A 49 -9.42 14.91 -3.32
CA GLU A 49 -9.27 13.91 -2.26
C GLU A 49 -8.14 12.92 -2.57
N ILE A 50 -8.15 12.33 -3.78
CA ILE A 50 -7.11 11.40 -4.24
C ILE A 50 -5.72 12.03 -4.18
N MET A 51 -5.58 13.29 -4.64
CA MET A 51 -4.29 13.98 -4.62
C MET A 51 -3.83 14.31 -3.19
N GLN A 52 -4.74 14.55 -2.25
CA GLN A 52 -4.41 14.71 -0.83
C GLN A 52 -3.88 13.40 -0.23
N LYS A 53 -4.54 12.28 -0.51
CA LYS A 53 -4.09 10.94 -0.11
C LYS A 53 -2.70 10.64 -0.66
N LEU A 54 -2.48 10.85 -1.97
CA LEU A 54 -1.18 10.66 -2.61
C LEU A 54 -0.07 11.49 -1.92
N ARG A 55 -0.34 12.76 -1.63
CA ARG A 55 0.63 13.62 -0.95
C ARG A 55 0.95 13.12 0.46
N ALA A 56 -0.05 12.67 1.22
CA ALA A 56 0.18 12.13 2.55
C ALA A 56 1.07 10.88 2.51
N ILE A 57 0.77 9.94 1.61
CA ILE A 57 1.55 8.71 1.42
C ILE A 57 2.99 9.03 0.99
N THR A 58 3.16 9.85 -0.05
CA THR A 58 4.49 10.15 -0.60
C THR A 58 5.35 10.97 0.36
N ASN A 59 4.77 11.92 1.12
CA ASN A 59 5.49 12.63 2.17
C ASN A 59 5.96 11.69 3.29
N GLN A 60 5.11 10.75 3.70
CA GLN A 60 5.45 9.79 4.74
C GLN A 60 6.57 8.84 4.27
N LEU A 61 6.48 8.30 3.06
CA LEU A 61 7.53 7.49 2.45
C LEU A 61 8.85 8.25 2.37
N ASN A 62 8.84 9.48 1.85
CA ASN A 62 10.06 10.30 1.78
C ASN A 62 10.66 10.55 3.16
N THR A 63 9.83 10.72 4.20
CA THR A 63 10.31 10.93 5.57
C THR A 63 10.99 9.68 6.12
N ASP A 64 10.36 8.52 5.96
CA ASP A 64 10.90 7.27 6.50
C ASP A 64 12.16 6.82 5.75
N PHE A 65 12.15 6.88 4.41
CA PHE A 65 13.30 6.49 3.61
C PHE A 65 14.46 7.48 3.68
N LYS A 66 14.21 8.74 4.00
CA LYS A 66 15.29 9.68 4.36
C LYS A 66 16.02 9.25 5.63
N GLY A 67 15.31 8.60 6.55
CA GLY A 67 15.87 8.00 7.74
C GLY A 67 16.37 6.57 7.55
N LEU A 68 16.33 5.99 6.35
CA LEU A 68 16.64 4.58 6.14
C LEU A 68 18.01 4.20 6.72
N ARG A 69 18.01 3.20 7.61
CA ARG A 69 19.21 2.63 8.20
C ARG A 69 19.74 1.49 7.34
N LYS A 70 20.81 1.75 6.57
CA LYS A 70 21.51 0.71 5.78
C LYS A 70 22.27 -0.30 6.63
N ASP A 71 22.52 0.03 7.90
CA ASP A 71 23.06 -0.93 8.85
C ASP A 71 21.96 -1.84 9.44
N GLY A 72 20.68 -1.52 9.26
CA GLY A 72 19.54 -2.34 9.69
C GLY A 72 19.08 -3.33 8.62
N GLU A 73 18.15 -4.22 8.98
CA GLU A 73 17.56 -5.13 8.00
C GLU A 73 16.51 -4.42 7.13
N ILE A 74 16.46 -4.80 5.85
CA ILE A 74 15.38 -4.45 4.93
C ILE A 74 14.80 -5.76 4.41
N PHE A 75 13.50 -5.91 4.52
CA PHE A 75 12.78 -7.08 4.04
C PHE A 75 11.65 -6.66 3.12
N VAL A 76 11.71 -7.09 1.86
CA VAL A 76 10.69 -6.80 0.84
C VAL A 76 10.13 -8.12 0.35
N THR A 77 8.82 -8.19 0.17
CA THR A 77 8.16 -9.34 -0.45
C THR A 77 7.10 -8.86 -1.42
N TRP A 78 7.00 -9.52 -2.56
CA TRP A 78 6.11 -9.12 -3.64
C TRP A 78 5.06 -10.19 -3.87
N ALA A 79 3.80 -9.85 -3.61
CA ALA A 79 2.69 -10.78 -3.76
C ALA A 79 1.77 -10.29 -4.86
N ALA A 80 1.41 -11.17 -5.78
CA ALA A 80 0.49 -10.89 -6.88
C ALA A 80 -0.69 -11.86 -6.81
N SER A 81 -1.89 -11.36 -7.09
CA SER A 81 -3.11 -12.18 -7.15
C SER A 81 -3.84 -11.88 -8.47
N PRO A 82 -4.39 -12.89 -9.15
CA PRO A 82 -5.18 -12.66 -10.35
C PRO A 82 -6.31 -11.66 -10.10
N VAL A 83 -6.50 -10.74 -11.04
CA VAL A 83 -7.60 -9.80 -11.07
C VAL A 83 -8.92 -10.57 -11.21
N SER A 84 -9.93 -10.20 -10.43
CA SER A 84 -11.28 -10.74 -10.59
C SER A 84 -11.83 -10.41 -11.98
N ALA A 85 -12.43 -11.39 -12.67
CA ALA A 85 -13.03 -11.26 -14.01
C ALA A 85 -14.07 -10.11 -14.17
N SER A 86 -14.47 -9.49 -13.07
CA SER A 86 -15.38 -8.33 -13.02
C SER A 86 -14.69 -6.98 -13.26
N TYR A 87 -13.37 -6.93 -13.39
CA TYR A 87 -12.59 -5.70 -13.53
C TYR A 87 -11.56 -5.87 -14.66
N GLU A 88 -11.47 -4.87 -15.53
CA GLU A 88 -10.40 -4.75 -16.51
C GLU A 88 -9.29 -3.93 -15.87
N ASP A 89 -8.18 -4.57 -15.50
CA ASP A 89 -7.03 -3.82 -15.02
C ASP A 89 -6.33 -3.10 -16.17
N ASN A 90 -5.79 -1.92 -15.88
CA ASN A 90 -5.15 -1.08 -16.87
C ASN A 90 -3.70 -1.53 -17.16
N ASP A 91 -3.14 -2.44 -16.37
CA ASP A 91 -1.76 -2.92 -16.45
C ASP A 91 -1.55 -4.16 -17.33
N LEU A 92 -2.60 -4.66 -18.01
CA LEU A 92 -2.56 -5.75 -18.99
C LEU A 92 -2.05 -7.12 -18.49
N ASP A 93 -1.33 -7.16 -17.37
CA ASP A 93 -0.78 -8.39 -16.77
C ASP A 93 -1.87 -9.27 -16.14
N GLY A 94 -3.00 -8.68 -15.74
CA GLY A 94 -4.12 -9.38 -15.13
C GLY A 94 -3.91 -9.74 -13.66
N PHE A 95 -2.99 -9.07 -12.96
CA PHE A 95 -2.69 -9.31 -11.55
C PHE A 95 -2.69 -8.03 -10.71
N GLU A 96 -3.31 -8.10 -9.54
CA GLU A 96 -3.21 -7.05 -8.51
C GLU A 96 -2.01 -7.30 -7.59
N ARG A 97 -1.34 -6.21 -7.18
CA ARG A 97 -0.14 -6.26 -6.32
C ARG A 97 -0.42 -5.93 -4.85
N PHE A 98 0.16 -6.75 -3.96
CA PHE A 98 0.04 -6.68 -2.50
C PHE A 98 1.42 -6.71 -1.84
N ASP A 99 2.29 -5.84 -2.34
CA ASP A 99 3.70 -5.80 -1.96
C ASP A 99 3.88 -5.21 -0.56
N ARG A 100 5.03 -5.53 0.05
CA ARG A 100 5.24 -5.32 1.48
C ARG A 100 6.71 -5.02 1.70
N ILE A 101 6.97 -4.07 2.58
CA ILE A 101 8.34 -3.70 2.92
C ILE A 101 8.45 -3.39 4.40
N MET A 102 9.43 -4.00 5.05
CA MET A 102 9.88 -3.70 6.39
C MET A 102 11.31 -3.17 6.33
N PHE A 103 11.60 -2.13 7.08
CA PHE A 103 12.95 -1.60 7.23
C PHE A 103 13.12 -0.86 8.55
N PHE A 104 14.35 -0.59 8.94
CA PHE A 104 14.65 0.30 10.05
C PHE A 104 14.91 1.71 9.58
N ALA A 105 14.38 2.69 10.31
CA ALA A 105 14.59 4.10 10.03
C ALA A 105 14.98 4.86 11.30
N ASP A 106 15.84 5.86 11.11
CA ASP A 106 16.15 6.91 12.07
C ASP A 106 15.13 8.05 11.96
N GLY A 107 14.72 8.59 13.09
CA GLY A 107 13.75 9.68 13.15
C GLY A 107 13.30 9.96 14.57
N ASP A 108 12.49 11.00 14.77
CA ASP A 108 11.92 11.30 16.08
C ASP A 108 10.60 10.53 16.24
N PHE A 109 10.66 9.29 16.72
CA PHE A 109 9.47 8.46 16.89
C PHE A 109 8.88 8.58 18.30
N TYR A 110 7.54 8.58 18.34
CA TYR A 110 6.74 8.68 19.56
C TYR A 110 5.63 7.66 19.51
N SER A 111 5.37 6.98 20.62
CA SER A 111 4.17 6.17 20.76
C SER A 111 2.95 7.05 21.01
N TYR A 112 1.82 6.72 20.40
CA TYR A 112 0.54 7.39 20.59
C TYR A 112 -0.17 6.95 21.87
N ARG A 113 -0.17 5.65 22.17
CA ARG A 113 -1.02 5.08 23.23
C ARG A 113 -0.31 4.78 24.54
N VAL A 114 0.99 4.48 24.49
CA VAL A 114 1.73 4.00 25.66
C VAL A 114 1.90 5.13 26.67
N ASN A 115 1.69 4.83 27.96
CA ASN A 115 1.88 5.77 29.06
C ASN A 115 2.83 5.15 30.11
N PRO A 116 4.02 5.74 30.37
CA PRO A 116 4.53 6.96 29.75
C PRO A 116 4.80 6.80 28.25
N MET A 117 4.70 7.91 27.52
CA MET A 117 4.96 7.93 26.08
C MET A 117 6.38 7.46 25.80
N VAL A 118 6.51 6.40 25.00
CA VAL A 118 7.79 5.88 24.55
C VAL A 118 8.32 6.78 23.44
N ARG A 119 9.59 7.11 23.54
CA ARG A 119 10.32 7.89 22.55
C ARG A 119 11.56 7.11 22.14
N GLY A 120 11.89 7.15 20.86
CA GLY A 120 13.09 6.52 20.35
C GLY A 120 13.51 7.17 19.05
N ASN A 121 14.80 7.06 18.75
CA ASN A 121 15.39 7.59 17.53
C ASN A 121 15.41 6.56 16.39
N VAL A 122 15.08 5.29 16.68
CA VAL A 122 15.07 4.18 15.73
C VAL A 122 13.72 3.47 15.82
N ALA A 123 13.13 3.16 14.68
CA ALA A 123 11.94 2.32 14.61
C ALA A 123 12.01 1.34 13.44
N ARG A 124 11.40 0.17 13.64
CA ARG A 124 11.00 -0.70 12.54
C ARG A 124 9.74 -0.12 11.91
N VAL A 125 9.79 0.16 10.61
CA VAL A 125 8.68 0.68 9.82
C VAL A 125 8.23 -0.42 8.87
N THR A 126 6.93 -0.58 8.69
CA THR A 126 6.39 -1.54 7.70
C THR A 126 5.24 -0.93 6.93
N TYR A 127 5.26 -1.10 5.60
CA TYR A 127 4.17 -0.75 4.71
C TYR A 127 3.55 -2.01 4.11
N ILE A 128 2.22 -2.10 4.19
CA ILE A 128 1.45 -3.27 3.77
C ILE A 128 -0.03 -2.86 3.59
N LEU A 129 -0.76 -3.53 2.70
CA LEU A 129 -2.22 -3.44 2.68
C LEU A 129 -2.81 -4.27 3.84
N ALA A 130 -3.56 -3.61 4.72
CA ALA A 130 -4.05 -4.24 5.93
C ALA A 130 -5.17 -5.24 5.70
N ARG A 131 -5.25 -6.19 6.63
CA ARG A 131 -6.47 -6.94 6.90
C ARG A 131 -7.51 -5.99 7.50
N ARG A 132 -8.77 -6.22 7.18
CA ARG A 132 -9.90 -5.45 7.72
C ARG A 132 -10.84 -6.42 8.39
N ASN A 133 -10.96 -6.33 9.71
CA ASN A 133 -11.73 -7.28 10.53
C ASN A 133 -11.29 -8.75 10.26
N GLY A 134 -9.98 -8.99 10.18
CA GLY A 134 -9.41 -10.30 9.89
C GLY A 134 -9.47 -10.77 8.44
N ILE A 135 -10.13 -10.03 7.53
CA ILE A 135 -10.20 -10.35 6.10
C ILE A 135 -8.95 -9.81 5.39
N VAL A 136 -8.20 -10.67 4.71
CA VAL A 136 -7.01 -10.28 3.92
C VAL A 136 -7.34 -9.31 2.79
N ALA A 137 -6.39 -8.44 2.44
CA ALA A 137 -6.59 -7.37 1.44
C ALA A 137 -7.05 -7.91 0.08
N GLN A 138 -6.55 -9.08 -0.35
CA GLN A 138 -6.90 -9.75 -1.60
C GLN A 138 -8.41 -10.08 -1.68
N ARG A 139 -9.05 -10.31 -0.53
CA ARG A 139 -10.49 -10.62 -0.44
C ARG A 139 -11.37 -9.40 -0.15
N GLN A 140 -10.76 -8.22 -0.01
CA GLN A 140 -11.48 -6.96 0.14
C GLN A 140 -11.72 -6.32 -1.24
N ALA A 141 -12.80 -5.55 -1.35
CA ALA A 141 -13.00 -4.69 -2.50
C ALA A 141 -11.88 -3.63 -2.57
N ARG A 142 -11.38 -3.32 -3.77
CA ARG A 142 -10.24 -2.40 -3.96
C ARG A 142 -10.44 -1.05 -3.27
N ALA A 143 -11.62 -0.46 -3.39
CA ALA A 143 -11.96 0.82 -2.76
C ALA A 143 -12.04 0.77 -1.23
N ASP A 144 -12.17 -0.42 -0.64
CA ASP A 144 -12.27 -0.65 0.80
C ASP A 144 -10.94 -1.00 1.47
N ARG A 145 -9.89 -1.27 0.67
CA ARG A 145 -8.56 -1.62 1.14
C ARG A 145 -7.88 -0.42 1.80
N MET A 146 -7.01 -0.72 2.76
CA MET A 146 -6.31 0.27 3.57
C MET A 146 -4.81 0.03 3.50
N LEU A 147 -4.05 1.08 3.19
CA LEU A 147 -2.61 1.06 3.38
C LEU A 147 -2.31 1.42 4.83
N VAL A 148 -1.55 0.56 5.49
CA VAL A 148 -1.04 0.83 6.83
C VAL A 148 0.45 1.09 6.82
N ARG A 149 0.86 1.84 7.82
CA ARG A 149 2.23 2.03 8.21
C ARG A 149 2.36 1.66 9.68
N THR A 150 2.90 0.49 9.97
CA THR A 150 3.23 0.12 11.35
C THR A 150 4.56 0.75 11.72
N GLN A 151 4.68 1.22 12.96
CA GLN A 151 5.94 1.70 13.52
C GLN A 151 6.16 1.06 14.88
N HIS A 152 7.32 0.43 15.05
CA HIS A 152 7.72 -0.20 16.29
C HIS A 152 9.02 0.43 16.76
N ILE A 153 8.92 1.28 17.78
CA ILE A 153 10.05 2.02 18.34
C ILE A 153 10.97 1.06 19.07
N LEU A 154 12.24 0.99 18.66
CA LEU A 154 13.24 0.21 19.37
C LEU A 154 13.64 0.92 20.65
N THR A 155 13.57 0.23 21.79
CA THR A 155 13.88 0.80 23.09
C THR A 155 14.52 -0.21 24.03
N ALA A 156 15.48 0.27 24.84
CA ALA A 156 16.09 -0.50 25.92
C ALA A 156 15.50 -0.15 27.30
N ASP A 157 14.39 0.59 27.35
CA ASP A 157 13.79 1.05 28.61
C ASP A 157 13.38 -0.16 29.48
N PRO A 158 14.06 -0.37 30.64
CA PRO A 158 13.77 -1.51 31.50
C PRO A 158 12.38 -1.46 32.12
N ALA A 159 11.75 -0.28 32.22
CA ALA A 159 10.44 -0.09 32.84
C ALA A 159 9.29 -0.58 31.96
N LEU A 160 9.52 -0.75 30.65
CA LEU A 160 8.52 -1.30 29.74
C LEU A 160 8.44 -2.82 29.85
N ALA A 161 7.24 -3.37 29.69
CA ALA A 161 7.04 -4.82 29.67
C ALA A 161 7.78 -5.44 28.47
N ALA A 162 8.53 -6.52 28.74
CA ALA A 162 9.04 -7.39 27.69
C ALA A 162 7.88 -8.27 27.22
N PHE A 163 7.32 -7.95 26.06
CA PHE A 163 6.12 -8.63 25.56
C PHE A 163 6.45 -9.92 24.79
N LEU A 164 7.61 -9.96 24.14
CA LEU A 164 8.11 -11.12 23.40
C LEU A 164 9.24 -11.79 24.17
N ASP A 165 9.00 -13.03 24.62
CA ASP A 165 10.07 -13.99 24.89
C ASP A 165 10.27 -14.82 23.62
N PRO A 166 11.35 -14.60 22.85
CA PRO A 166 11.55 -15.25 21.56
C PRO A 166 11.50 -16.79 21.61
N ASN A 167 11.71 -17.39 22.80
CA ASN A 167 11.80 -18.84 22.96
C ASN A 167 10.44 -19.52 23.21
N ASN A 168 9.37 -18.76 23.49
CA ASN A 168 8.06 -19.32 23.80
C ASN A 168 6.94 -18.32 23.47
N VAL A 169 6.75 -18.07 22.17
CA VAL A 169 5.72 -17.14 21.69
C VAL A 169 4.59 -17.92 21.03
N SER A 170 3.36 -17.65 21.43
CA SER A 170 2.17 -18.11 20.71
C SER A 170 1.84 -17.18 19.54
N ASP A 171 1.16 -17.71 18.53
CA ASP A 171 0.59 -16.94 17.41
C ASP A 171 -0.20 -15.72 17.87
N GLN A 172 -0.99 -15.85 18.94
CA GLN A 172 -1.77 -14.74 19.50
C GLN A 172 -0.88 -13.64 20.09
N GLN A 173 0.22 -14.01 20.74
CA GLN A 173 1.19 -13.02 21.23
C GLN A 173 1.87 -12.33 20.05
N LEU A 174 2.32 -13.05 19.02
CA LEU A 174 2.90 -12.41 17.83
C LEU A 174 1.92 -11.46 17.13
N TYR A 175 0.66 -11.86 17.00
CA TYR A 175 -0.39 -11.00 16.46
C TYR A 175 -0.54 -9.72 17.28
N GLN A 176 -0.68 -9.84 18.60
CA GLN A 176 -0.82 -8.69 19.50
C GLN A 176 0.41 -7.80 19.47
N TRP A 177 1.60 -8.40 19.44
CA TRP A 177 2.86 -7.69 19.32
C TRP A 177 2.82 -6.77 18.11
N ASN A 178 2.59 -7.32 16.91
CA ASN A 178 2.64 -6.53 15.69
C ASN A 178 1.52 -5.49 15.59
N ASN A 179 0.32 -5.80 16.12
CA ASN A 179 -0.88 -5.00 15.88
C ASN A 179 -1.25 -4.02 17.00
N TYR A 180 -0.87 -4.27 18.26
CA TYR A 180 -1.31 -3.47 19.41
C TYR A 180 -0.20 -2.68 20.08
N TYR A 181 1.05 -3.12 19.90
CA TYR A 181 2.20 -2.43 20.46
C TYR A 181 2.85 -1.53 19.43
N GLU A 182 3.45 -0.45 19.92
CA GLU A 182 4.10 0.59 19.11
C GLU A 182 5.61 0.65 19.39
N TYR A 183 6.11 -0.30 20.17
CA TYR A 183 7.50 -0.38 20.60
C TYR A 183 7.95 -1.83 20.71
N GLU A 184 9.25 -2.01 20.57
CA GLU A 184 9.94 -3.27 20.76
C GLU A 184 11.01 -3.06 21.82
N LYS A 185 10.97 -3.87 22.88
CA LYS A 185 12.01 -3.87 23.92
C LYS A 185 13.22 -4.66 23.44
N MET A 186 13.81 -4.19 22.34
CA MET A 186 14.89 -4.83 21.60
C MET A 186 15.70 -3.72 20.92
N THR A 187 17.02 -3.83 21.00
CA THR A 187 17.95 -2.98 20.24
C THR A 187 18.08 -3.48 18.81
N LEU A 188 18.58 -2.63 17.91
CA LEU A 188 18.80 -3.01 16.51
C LEU A 188 19.78 -4.20 16.39
N ASP A 189 20.79 -4.27 17.25
CA ASP A 189 21.76 -5.36 17.23
C ASP A 189 21.17 -6.68 17.77
N GLU A 190 20.32 -6.62 18.81
CA GLU A 190 19.56 -7.78 19.26
C GLU A 190 18.62 -8.31 18.17
N TRP A 191 17.98 -7.41 17.40
CA TRP A 191 17.19 -7.79 16.24
C TRP A 191 18.02 -8.56 15.21
N LYS A 192 19.19 -8.03 14.82
CA LYS A 192 20.10 -8.68 13.88
C LYS A 192 20.54 -10.07 14.36
N MET A 193 20.82 -10.20 15.66
CA MET A 193 21.27 -11.45 16.28
C MET A 193 20.14 -12.46 16.57
N THR A 194 18.88 -12.10 16.34
CA THR A 194 17.74 -12.99 16.56
C THR A 194 17.89 -14.27 15.70
N PRO A 195 17.79 -15.47 16.30
CA PRO A 195 17.87 -16.74 15.58
C PRO A 195 16.93 -16.79 14.38
N TRP A 196 17.38 -17.41 13.27
CA TRP A 196 16.62 -17.43 12.02
C TRP A 196 15.21 -18.00 12.16
N THR A 197 15.02 -19.08 12.94
CA THR A 197 13.70 -19.69 13.13
C THR A 197 12.71 -18.70 13.74
N GLN A 198 13.12 -17.96 14.77
CA GLN A 198 12.30 -16.92 15.41
C GLN A 198 12.10 -15.72 14.49
N LYS A 199 13.14 -15.33 13.76
CA LYS A 199 13.09 -14.21 12.80
C LYS A 199 12.12 -14.52 11.65
N ALA A 200 12.11 -15.74 11.12
CA ALA A 200 11.19 -16.17 10.08
C ALA A 200 9.74 -16.08 10.55
N ASP A 201 9.43 -16.50 11.78
CA ASP A 201 8.10 -16.34 12.39
C ASP A 201 7.72 -14.85 12.53
N MET A 202 8.63 -14.01 13.03
CA MET A 202 8.42 -12.57 13.16
C MET A 202 8.19 -11.89 11.80
N LEU A 203 9.04 -12.15 10.81
CA LEU A 203 8.90 -11.60 9.45
C LEU A 203 7.61 -12.08 8.78
N SER A 204 7.20 -13.33 9.02
CA SER A 204 5.94 -13.87 8.53
C SER A 204 4.74 -13.09 9.09
N VAL A 205 4.81 -12.71 10.37
CA VAL A 205 3.78 -11.91 11.03
C VAL A 205 3.80 -10.47 10.54
N ILE A 206 4.97 -9.86 10.41
CA ILE A 206 5.08 -8.47 9.98
C ILE A 206 4.58 -8.28 8.56
N CYS A 207 5.00 -9.18 7.67
CA CYS A 207 4.75 -9.07 6.25
C CYS A 207 3.61 -9.98 5.77
N ASP A 208 2.79 -10.62 6.62
CA ASP A 208 1.66 -11.49 6.20
C ASP A 208 1.93 -12.39 4.98
N VAL A 209 3.08 -13.05 5.04
CA VAL A 209 3.56 -14.06 4.10
C VAL A 209 4.18 -15.20 4.89
N LYS A 210 4.36 -16.36 4.27
CA LYS A 210 5.10 -17.45 4.90
C LYS A 210 6.58 -17.29 4.56
N VAL A 211 7.42 -17.08 5.57
CA VAL A 211 8.87 -17.00 5.38
C VAL A 211 9.49 -18.34 5.74
N ASP A 212 10.11 -19.01 4.76
CA ASP A 212 10.77 -20.30 4.92
C ASP A 212 9.87 -21.35 5.62
N GLN A 213 10.35 -22.03 6.67
CA GLN A 213 9.62 -23.04 7.43
C GLN A 213 8.79 -22.46 8.60
N SER A 214 8.44 -21.17 8.56
CA SER A 214 7.57 -20.54 9.57
C SER A 214 6.27 -21.31 9.76
N ASN A 215 5.94 -21.61 11.02
CA ASN A 215 4.74 -22.38 11.40
C ASN A 215 3.59 -21.47 11.86
N ILE A 216 3.76 -20.16 11.80
CA ILE A 216 2.74 -19.20 12.28
C ILE A 216 1.48 -19.32 11.44
N ASN A 217 0.32 -19.41 12.09
CA ASN A 217 -0.97 -19.43 11.41
C ASN A 217 -1.19 -18.13 10.63
N GLU A 218 -1.73 -18.22 9.41
CA GLU A 218 -2.09 -17.09 8.55
C GLU A 218 -2.93 -16.02 9.27
N GLN A 219 -3.81 -16.42 10.20
CA GLN A 219 -4.65 -15.49 10.97
C GLN A 219 -3.87 -14.58 11.91
N ALA A 220 -2.69 -15.01 12.37
CA ALA A 220 -1.84 -14.22 13.24
C ALA A 220 -0.93 -13.26 12.47
N ARG A 221 -0.92 -13.34 11.15
CA ARG A 221 -0.04 -12.54 10.31
C ARG A 221 -0.70 -11.24 9.88
N GLY A 222 0.14 -10.25 9.68
CA GLY A 222 -0.16 -8.98 9.04
C GLY A 222 -0.59 -7.92 10.02
N ALA A 223 -0.86 -6.76 9.45
CA ALA A 223 -1.53 -5.68 10.15
C ALA A 223 -3.04 -5.80 9.93
N ASP A 224 -3.81 -5.75 11.00
CA ASP A 224 -5.25 -5.82 11.02
C ASP A 224 -5.81 -4.51 11.57
N VAL A 225 -6.66 -3.87 10.77
CA VAL A 225 -7.34 -2.63 11.12
C VAL A 225 -8.81 -2.93 11.31
N ASP A 226 -9.23 -2.86 12.57
CA ASP A 226 -10.64 -2.85 12.94
C ASP A 226 -11.01 -1.45 13.45
N PRO A 227 -11.87 -0.69 12.72
CA PRO A 227 -12.36 0.62 13.16
C PRO A 227 -13.12 0.59 14.50
N ALA A 228 -13.66 -0.56 14.91
CA ALA A 228 -14.29 -0.73 16.22
C ALA A 228 -13.26 -0.97 17.34
N ASN A 229 -12.02 -1.34 16.99
CA ASN A 229 -10.94 -1.56 17.95
C ASN A 229 -9.97 -0.38 17.95
N PRO A 230 -9.97 0.48 18.99
CA PRO A 230 -9.05 1.62 19.05
C PRO A 230 -7.57 1.19 19.08
N ASN A 231 -7.28 -0.07 19.40
CA ASN A 231 -5.91 -0.57 19.48
C ASN A 231 -5.26 -0.70 18.10
N SER A 232 -6.02 -0.86 17.01
CA SER A 232 -5.48 -1.09 15.66
C SER A 232 -5.37 0.17 14.80
N ILE A 233 -6.03 1.27 15.19
CA ILE A 233 -6.17 2.46 14.34
C ILE A 233 -4.86 3.24 14.20
N HIS A 234 -3.94 3.14 15.17
CA HIS A 234 -2.68 3.88 15.18
C HIS A 234 -1.75 3.54 14.00
N MET A 235 -2.01 2.44 13.28
CA MET A 235 -1.25 1.99 12.11
C MET A 235 -1.83 2.49 10.79
N LEU A 236 -3.04 3.04 10.77
CA LEU A 236 -3.72 3.43 9.54
C LEU A 236 -3.05 4.65 8.89
N LEU A 237 -2.55 4.49 7.67
CA LEU A 237 -1.99 5.57 6.88
C LEU A 237 -3.02 6.17 5.91
N CYS A 238 -3.70 5.32 5.14
CA CYS A 238 -4.66 5.79 4.15
C CYS A 238 -5.71 4.72 3.81
N GLU A 239 -6.97 5.12 3.70
CA GLU A 239 -8.07 4.30 3.17
C GLU A 239 -8.25 4.49 1.66
N GLY A 240 -8.80 3.47 1.00
CA GLY A 240 -9.05 3.48 -0.44
C GLY A 240 -7.77 3.32 -1.26
N VAL A 241 -6.85 2.48 -0.80
CA VAL A 241 -5.64 2.10 -1.53
C VAL A 241 -5.86 0.70 -2.08
N GLY A 242 -6.31 0.62 -3.33
CA GLY A 242 -6.67 -0.65 -3.97
C GLY A 242 -5.47 -1.53 -4.29
N GLU A 243 -4.34 -0.92 -4.59
CA GLU A 243 -3.10 -1.63 -4.93
C GLU A 243 -1.92 -0.93 -4.29
N PHE A 244 -0.93 -1.73 -3.87
CA PHE A 244 0.37 -1.24 -3.42
C PHE A 244 1.48 -2.12 -4.03
N LYS A 245 2.25 -1.52 -4.93
CA LYS A 245 3.31 -2.15 -5.70
C LYS A 245 4.65 -1.49 -5.39
N ILE A 246 5.69 -2.29 -5.19
CA ILE A 246 7.06 -1.88 -4.88
C ILE A 246 7.98 -2.51 -5.91
N GLN A 247 8.84 -1.73 -6.54
CA GLN A 247 9.82 -2.25 -7.49
C GLN A 247 11.16 -1.54 -7.32
N GLY A 248 12.25 -2.30 -7.37
CA GLY A 248 13.62 -1.77 -7.41
C GLY A 248 14.07 -1.56 -8.86
N TRP A 249 14.89 -0.53 -9.08
CA TRP A 249 15.58 -0.37 -10.37
C TRP A 249 16.68 -1.42 -10.51
N ASN A 250 16.67 -2.18 -11.62
CA ASN A 250 17.70 -3.14 -11.95
C ASN A 250 18.57 -2.62 -13.10
N ASP A 251 19.84 -2.31 -12.83
CA ASP A 251 20.76 -1.80 -13.86
C ASP A 251 21.18 -2.87 -14.89
N ALA A 252 21.19 -4.15 -14.55
CA ALA A 252 21.54 -5.21 -15.51
C ALA A 252 20.47 -5.38 -16.60
N GLN A 253 19.20 -5.26 -16.23
CA GLN A 253 18.05 -5.42 -17.13
C GLN A 253 17.46 -4.07 -17.60
N GLN A 254 17.92 -2.94 -17.06
CA GLN A 254 17.44 -1.59 -17.37
C GLN A 254 15.91 -1.43 -17.21
N ARG A 255 15.34 -2.06 -16.17
CA ARG A 255 13.90 -2.02 -15.88
C ARG A 255 13.61 -2.06 -14.37
N TRP A 256 12.35 -1.86 -14.02
CA TRP A 256 11.84 -2.02 -12.66
C TRP A 256 11.48 -3.49 -12.41
N ILE A 257 11.89 -4.04 -11.27
CA ILE A 257 11.63 -5.43 -10.89
C ILE A 257 11.12 -5.54 -9.43
N PRO A 258 10.33 -6.56 -9.09
CA PRO A 258 9.78 -7.59 -9.99
C PRO A 258 8.52 -7.11 -10.73
N GLU A 259 8.30 -7.66 -11.91
CA GLU A 259 7.13 -7.48 -12.78
C GLU A 259 6.47 -8.85 -13.06
N VAL A 260 5.14 -8.88 -13.14
CA VAL A 260 4.40 -10.14 -13.36
C VAL A 260 4.52 -10.58 -14.81
N ASP A 261 4.34 -9.64 -15.74
CA ASP A 261 4.49 -9.83 -17.18
C ASP A 261 5.41 -8.71 -17.72
N PRO A 262 6.74 -8.89 -17.64
CA PRO A 262 7.72 -7.89 -18.05
C PRO A 262 7.61 -7.42 -19.50
N ASP A 263 7.24 -8.29 -20.45
CA ASP A 263 7.14 -7.95 -21.88
C ASP A 263 5.71 -7.61 -22.35
N GLY A 264 4.70 -7.88 -21.52
CA GLY A 264 3.31 -7.52 -21.76
C GLY A 264 2.62 -8.42 -22.78
N ASP A 265 3.11 -9.64 -22.99
CA ASP A 265 2.56 -10.59 -23.96
C ASP A 265 1.38 -11.42 -23.43
N GLY A 266 1.04 -11.26 -22.14
CA GLY A 266 -0.02 -11.96 -21.44
C GLY A 266 0.34 -13.37 -20.98
N THR A 267 1.62 -13.75 -21.05
CA THR A 267 2.14 -15.02 -20.55
C THR A 267 2.99 -14.83 -19.30
N LEU A 268 3.22 -15.91 -18.55
CA LEU A 268 4.06 -15.89 -17.33
C LEU A 268 5.43 -16.56 -17.57
N LEU A 269 5.92 -16.59 -18.82
CA LEU A 269 7.17 -17.28 -19.14
C LEU A 269 8.41 -16.50 -18.70
N ASP A 270 8.33 -15.17 -18.72
CA ASP A 270 9.38 -14.23 -18.34
C ASP A 270 9.14 -13.60 -16.95
N THR A 271 8.08 -14.01 -16.25
CA THR A 271 7.69 -13.46 -14.94
C THR A 271 8.83 -13.47 -13.93
N ASP A 272 8.94 -12.39 -13.15
CA ASP A 272 9.85 -12.32 -11.99
C ASP A 272 9.28 -13.00 -10.74
N PHE A 273 8.03 -13.45 -10.80
CA PHE A 273 7.34 -14.15 -9.72
C PHE A 273 7.56 -15.65 -9.81
N ILE A 274 7.41 -16.37 -8.70
CA ILE A 274 7.53 -17.84 -8.73
C ILE A 274 6.25 -18.40 -9.37
N PRO A 275 6.32 -19.07 -10.53
CA PRO A 275 5.16 -19.66 -11.17
C PRO A 275 4.67 -20.89 -10.38
N ASP A 276 3.36 -21.14 -10.41
CA ASP A 276 2.78 -22.37 -9.89
C ASP A 276 3.00 -23.53 -10.88
N GLN A 277 2.80 -24.78 -10.43
CA GLN A 277 3.00 -25.99 -11.24
C GLN A 277 2.15 -26.02 -12.52
N ASP A 278 1.02 -25.31 -12.53
CA ASP A 278 0.08 -25.25 -13.65
C ASP A 278 0.45 -24.20 -14.72
N VAL A 279 1.60 -23.51 -14.62
CA VAL A 279 2.19 -22.52 -15.57
C VAL A 279 1.34 -21.26 -15.82
N MET A 280 0.04 -21.30 -15.51
CA MET A 280 -0.93 -20.21 -15.70
C MET A 280 -1.23 -19.44 -14.42
N GLY A 281 -0.55 -19.76 -13.31
CA GLY A 281 -0.74 -19.15 -12.00
C GLY A 281 0.59 -18.84 -11.32
N LEU A 282 0.53 -18.02 -10.29
CA LEU A 282 1.66 -17.69 -9.43
C LEU A 282 1.57 -18.47 -8.12
N HIS A 283 2.71 -18.89 -7.60
CA HIS A 283 2.78 -19.65 -6.37
C HIS A 283 2.28 -18.81 -5.18
N SER A 284 1.33 -19.35 -4.41
CA SER A 284 0.70 -18.62 -3.31
C SER A 284 1.52 -18.59 -2.00
N GLU A 285 2.32 -19.62 -1.74
CA GLU A 285 3.20 -19.68 -0.55
C GLU A 285 4.66 -19.23 -0.80
N GLU A 286 5.27 -19.60 -1.93
CA GLU A 286 6.62 -19.22 -2.31
C GLU A 286 6.61 -17.85 -3.00
N ILE A 287 6.75 -16.82 -2.19
CA ILE A 287 6.63 -15.43 -2.61
C ILE A 287 8.04 -14.86 -2.85
N PRO A 288 8.30 -14.22 -3.99
CA PRO A 288 9.59 -13.59 -4.23
C PRO A 288 9.85 -12.49 -3.18
N GLY A 289 11.11 -12.34 -2.79
CA GLY A 289 11.49 -11.40 -1.75
C GLY A 289 12.99 -11.17 -1.65
N VAL A 290 13.34 -10.12 -0.91
CA VAL A 290 14.72 -9.77 -0.58
C VAL A 290 14.82 -9.52 0.91
N LEU A 291 15.77 -10.19 1.56
CA LEU A 291 16.21 -9.87 2.90
C LEU A 291 17.63 -9.31 2.82
N TYR A 292 17.83 -8.12 3.32
CA TYR A 292 19.13 -7.45 3.42
C TYR A 292 19.44 -7.14 4.89
N PRO A 293 20.70 -7.15 5.36
CA PRO A 293 21.90 -7.64 4.68
C PRO A 293 22.22 -9.12 4.99
N TYR A 294 23.13 -9.70 4.22
CA TYR A 294 23.89 -10.90 4.55
C TYR A 294 25.31 -10.51 4.94
N PRO A 295 25.93 -11.13 5.98
CA PRO A 295 25.44 -12.19 6.85
C PRO A 295 24.53 -11.71 8.01
N PRO A 296 23.78 -12.62 8.69
CA PRO A 296 23.80 -14.08 8.48
C PRO A 296 22.71 -14.59 7.53
N ASN A 297 21.62 -13.87 7.35
CA ASN A 297 20.40 -14.43 6.73
C ASN A 297 19.97 -13.78 5.42
N GLY A 298 20.54 -12.63 5.03
CA GLY A 298 20.14 -11.94 3.81
C GLY A 298 20.24 -12.79 2.54
N GLY A 299 19.42 -12.49 1.54
CA GLY A 299 19.30 -13.24 0.29
C GLY A 299 18.27 -12.60 -0.65
N VAL A 300 18.33 -13.01 -1.91
CA VAL A 300 17.40 -12.60 -2.97
C VAL A 300 16.71 -13.84 -3.50
N LEU A 301 15.38 -13.82 -3.56
CA LEU A 301 14.55 -14.82 -4.21
C LEU A 301 13.66 -14.09 -5.21
N ILE A 302 14.03 -14.09 -6.48
CA ILE A 302 13.23 -13.57 -7.59
C ILE A 302 13.36 -14.58 -8.73
N ASN A 303 12.26 -14.91 -9.40
CA ASN A 303 12.30 -15.88 -10.49
C ASN A 303 13.24 -15.38 -11.60
N ASN A 304 13.95 -16.31 -12.24
CA ASN A 304 14.90 -16.00 -13.32
C ASN A 304 16.05 -15.04 -12.94
N ILE A 305 16.29 -14.77 -11.65
CA ILE A 305 17.39 -13.93 -11.17
C ILE A 305 18.21 -14.71 -10.15
N ASP A 306 19.47 -15.00 -10.50
CA ASP A 306 20.47 -15.53 -9.58
C ASP A 306 21.38 -14.39 -9.12
N TYR A 307 21.35 -14.08 -7.81
CA TYR A 307 22.15 -13.01 -7.22
C TYR A 307 22.98 -13.57 -6.06
N PRO A 308 24.31 -13.36 -6.04
CA PRO A 308 25.17 -13.94 -5.01
C PRO A 308 24.80 -13.45 -3.61
N ARG A 309 24.55 -14.40 -2.70
CA ARG A 309 24.14 -14.09 -1.32
C ARG A 309 25.17 -13.24 -0.57
N ASP A 310 26.45 -13.45 -0.85
CA ASP A 310 27.57 -12.69 -0.29
C ASP A 310 27.65 -11.25 -0.81
N GLN A 311 26.93 -10.90 -1.88
CA GLN A 311 26.79 -9.53 -2.39
C GLN A 311 25.52 -8.85 -1.89
N VAL A 312 24.71 -9.49 -1.03
CA VAL A 312 23.57 -8.82 -0.38
C VAL A 312 24.08 -8.00 0.81
N ASP A 313 24.92 -7.02 0.53
CA ASP A 313 25.65 -6.22 1.53
C ASP A 313 25.62 -4.72 1.21
N GLU A 314 26.13 -3.90 2.13
CA GLU A 314 26.11 -2.44 1.98
C GLU A 314 26.94 -1.95 0.77
N ALA A 315 28.00 -2.68 0.41
CA ALA A 315 28.90 -2.31 -0.67
C ALA A 315 28.27 -2.47 -2.06
N HIS A 316 27.30 -3.39 -2.19
CA HIS A 316 26.58 -3.66 -3.43
C HIS A 316 25.09 -3.24 -3.35
N PHE A 317 24.71 -2.47 -2.33
CA PHE A 317 23.33 -2.10 -2.04
C PHE A 317 22.56 -1.55 -3.25
N ASP A 318 23.24 -0.76 -4.08
CA ASP A 318 22.68 -0.08 -5.25
C ASP A 318 22.36 -1.01 -6.42
N VAL A 319 22.89 -2.24 -6.42
CA VAL A 319 22.71 -3.23 -7.49
C VAL A 319 21.92 -4.47 -7.05
N ILE A 320 21.46 -4.55 -5.79
CA ILE A 320 20.65 -5.67 -5.30
C ILE A 320 19.30 -5.68 -6.05
N PRO A 321 18.96 -6.76 -6.79
CA PRO A 321 17.68 -6.88 -7.50
C PRO A 321 16.48 -6.66 -6.57
N GLY A 322 15.53 -5.80 -6.96
CA GLY A 322 14.33 -5.51 -6.18
C GLY A 322 14.48 -4.45 -5.07
N LEU A 323 15.71 -4.11 -4.67
CA LEU A 323 16.01 -2.93 -3.85
C LEU A 323 16.62 -1.81 -4.70
N GLY A 324 17.79 -2.10 -5.28
CA GLY A 324 18.56 -1.22 -6.15
C GLY A 324 18.86 0.17 -5.57
N ARG A 325 19.37 1.05 -6.42
CA ARG A 325 19.60 2.47 -6.06
C ARG A 325 18.31 3.29 -5.87
N ALA A 326 17.16 2.77 -6.28
CA ALA A 326 15.89 3.46 -6.22
C ALA A 326 14.72 2.48 -6.14
N LEU A 327 13.72 2.84 -5.34
CA LEU A 327 12.45 2.15 -5.21
C LEU A 327 11.34 2.97 -5.87
N LYS A 328 10.56 2.33 -6.73
CA LYS A 328 9.32 2.85 -7.29
C LYS A 328 8.14 2.24 -6.54
N PHE A 329 7.34 3.10 -5.93
CA PHE A 329 6.08 2.73 -5.30
C PHE A 329 4.93 3.11 -6.22
N THR A 330 4.07 2.17 -6.57
CA THR A 330 2.86 2.41 -7.36
C THR A 330 1.63 2.12 -6.52
N PHE A 331 0.63 3.01 -6.59
CA PHE A 331 -0.61 2.91 -5.82
C PHE A 331 -1.81 3.21 -6.70
N THR A 332 -2.88 2.46 -6.53
CA THR A 332 -4.20 2.77 -7.09
C THR A 332 -5.09 3.34 -6.00
N LEU A 333 -5.47 4.61 -6.11
CA LEU A 333 -6.19 5.37 -5.08
C LEU A 333 -7.64 5.64 -5.49
N PHE A 334 -8.57 5.39 -4.56
CA PHE A 334 -10.00 5.61 -4.72
C PHE A 334 -10.49 6.81 -3.90
N ASP A 335 -11.51 7.51 -4.39
CA ASP A 335 -12.20 8.53 -3.61
C ASP A 335 -13.25 7.90 -2.68
N SER A 336 -13.45 8.51 -1.52
CA SER A 336 -14.39 8.04 -0.49
C SER A 336 -15.85 7.94 -0.95
N LYS A 337 -16.21 8.61 -2.05
CA LYS A 337 -17.58 8.66 -2.57
C LYS A 337 -17.80 7.75 -3.79
N GLY A 338 -16.76 7.05 -4.25
CA GLY A 338 -16.83 6.18 -5.43
C GLY A 338 -17.22 6.91 -6.72
N ILE A 339 -16.87 8.21 -6.85
CA ILE A 339 -17.14 8.99 -8.05
C ILE A 339 -16.24 8.52 -9.19
N ILE A 340 -14.97 8.21 -8.90
CA ILE A 340 -13.99 7.67 -9.84
C ILE A 340 -13.90 6.16 -9.57
N LYS A 341 -14.72 5.39 -10.29
CA LYS A 341 -14.95 3.97 -10.03
C LYS A 341 -13.70 3.09 -10.13
N GLU A 342 -12.80 3.41 -11.05
CA GLU A 342 -11.56 2.64 -11.25
C GLU A 342 -10.39 3.16 -10.40
N GLY A 343 -10.62 4.21 -9.60
CA GLY A 343 -9.56 4.93 -8.92
C GLY A 343 -8.60 5.63 -9.88
N ARG A 344 -7.42 5.98 -9.38
CA ARG A 344 -6.30 6.53 -10.17
C ARG A 344 -4.98 5.93 -9.70
N THR A 345 -4.17 5.51 -10.67
CA THR A 345 -2.84 4.94 -10.41
C THR A 345 -1.77 6.02 -10.46
N PHE A 346 -0.87 6.01 -9.48
CA PHE A 346 0.26 6.92 -9.39
C PHE A 346 1.53 6.17 -9.04
N SER A 347 2.67 6.65 -9.53
CA SER A 347 3.97 6.16 -9.12
C SER A 347 4.79 7.26 -8.43
N HIS A 348 5.52 6.88 -7.39
CA HIS A 348 6.46 7.72 -6.65
C HIS A 348 7.80 7.01 -6.53
N ILE A 349 8.90 7.72 -6.80
CA ILE A 349 10.24 7.15 -6.77
C ILE A 349 11.01 7.73 -5.60
N VAL A 350 11.63 6.84 -4.82
CA VAL A 350 12.55 7.18 -3.74
C VAL A 350 13.94 6.68 -4.11
N TYR A 351 14.94 7.56 -4.05
CA TYR A 351 16.33 7.21 -4.31
C TYR A 351 17.02 6.81 -2.99
N LEU A 352 17.69 5.66 -2.99
CA LEU A 352 18.41 5.10 -1.84
C LEU A 352 19.94 5.32 -1.91
N GLY A 353 20.45 5.64 -3.09
CA GLY A 353 21.87 5.88 -3.38
C GLY A 353 22.27 7.35 -3.23
N ASN A 354 22.26 7.88 -2.00
CA ASN A 354 23.01 9.10 -1.63
C ASN A 354 23.89 8.82 -0.42
#